data_AF-A0A9P4T9G2-F1
#
_entry.id   AF-A0A9P4T9G2-F1
#
_cell.length_a   1.000
_cell.length_b   1.000
_cell.length_c   1.000
_cell.angle_alpha   90.00
_cell.angle_beta   90.00
_cell.angle_gamma   90.00
#
_symmetry.space_group_name_H-M   'P 1'
#
loop_
_entity.id
_entity.type
_entity.pdbx_description
1 polymer ?
#
loop_
_entity_poly.entity_id
_entity_poly.type
_entity_poly.pdbx_seq_one_letter_code
_entity_poly.pdbx_strand_id
1 'polypeptide(L)'
;MVSLANKSIRGRLETYPDSSWGFVIYRCTYSCDSEWDKYMAVLNAHVRAQLEPEELSDCFDRINWNVQEGPKYDGMDDHEVRVEFQKWIASGEEVNDG
;
A
#
# COMPACT_ATOMS: atom_id res chain seq x y z
N MET A 1 6.71 -19.35 20.22
CA MET A 1 5.32 -18.87 20.27
C MET A 1 5.35 -17.45 19.71
N VAL A 2 5.09 -17.26 18.41
CA VAL A 2 5.07 -15.91 17.82
C VAL A 2 3.88 -15.18 18.44
N SER A 3 4.16 -14.11 19.20
CA SER A 3 3.14 -13.29 19.85
C SER A 3 2.08 -12.87 18.84
N LEU A 4 0.80 -12.95 19.21
CA LEU A 4 -0.30 -12.43 18.39
C LEU A 4 -0.13 -10.92 18.10
N ALA A 5 0.62 -10.20 18.94
CA ALA A 5 0.99 -8.82 18.68
C ALA A 5 1.76 -8.66 17.35
N ASN A 6 2.60 -9.63 16.97
CA ASN A 6 3.39 -9.56 15.73
C ASN A 6 2.54 -9.84 14.46
N LYS A 7 1.25 -10.16 14.62
CA LYS A 7 0.30 -10.29 13.49
C LYS A 7 -0.54 -9.03 13.25
N SER A 8 -0.58 -8.08 14.20
CA SER A 8 -1.30 -6.81 14.00
C SER A 8 -0.39 -5.78 13.34
N ILE A 9 -0.99 -4.82 12.63
CA ILE A 9 -0.27 -3.70 12.01
C ILE A 9 0.56 -2.96 13.09
N ARG A 10 -0.08 -2.58 14.21
CA ARG A 10 0.60 -1.91 15.32
C ARG A 10 1.81 -2.68 15.82
N GLY A 11 1.69 -3.98 16.10
CA GLY A 11 2.81 -4.73 16.67
C GLY A 11 3.98 -4.91 15.69
N ARG A 12 3.73 -4.94 14.38
CA ARG A 12 4.81 -4.87 13.37
C ARG A 12 5.48 -3.50 13.38
N LEU A 13 4.71 -2.43 13.41
CA LEU A 13 5.21 -1.05 13.45
C LEU A 13 5.98 -0.73 14.75
N GLU A 14 5.64 -1.35 15.88
CA GLU A 14 6.40 -1.27 17.13
C GLU A 14 7.70 -2.08 17.08
N THR A 15 7.68 -3.25 16.43
CA THR A 15 8.87 -4.10 16.25
C THR A 15 9.88 -3.45 15.30
N TYR A 16 9.38 -2.77 14.28
CA TYR A 16 10.16 -2.10 13.25
C TYR A 16 9.74 -0.61 13.18
N PRO A 17 10.28 0.25 14.05
CA PRO A 17 9.84 1.64 14.20
C PRO A 17 10.09 2.52 12.97
N ASP A 18 11.00 2.12 12.09
CA ASP A 18 11.30 2.84 10.84
C ASP A 18 10.49 2.35 9.63
N SER A 19 9.71 1.26 9.76
CA SER A 19 8.94 0.70 8.65
C SER A 19 7.69 1.51 8.31
N SER A 20 7.23 1.41 7.07
CA SER A 20 5.87 1.79 6.69
C SER A 20 4.99 0.53 6.64
N TRP A 21 3.72 0.72 6.29
CA TRP A 21 2.87 -0.39 5.83
C TRP A 21 1.94 0.09 4.73
N GLY A 22 1.38 -0.83 3.96
CA GLY A 22 0.41 -0.48 2.93
C GLY A 22 0.26 -1.59 1.90
N PHE A 23 -0.18 -1.19 0.72
CA PHE A 23 -0.20 -2.05 -0.46
C PHE A 23 0.56 -1.35 -1.57
N VAL A 24 1.18 -2.12 -2.44
CA VAL A 24 1.64 -1.61 -3.75
C VAL A 24 0.42 -1.37 -4.64
N ILE A 25 0.29 -0.18 -5.21
CA ILE A 25 -0.80 0.17 -6.12
C ILE A 25 -0.23 0.43 -7.51
N TYR A 26 -0.73 -0.29 -8.52
CA TYR A 26 -0.37 -0.06 -9.91
C TYR A 26 -1.39 0.89 -10.55
N ARG A 27 -0.93 2.06 -10.99
CA ARG A 27 -1.77 2.99 -11.74
C ARG A 27 -1.71 2.62 -13.22
N CYS A 28 -2.79 2.07 -13.75
CA CYS A 28 -2.85 1.62 -15.14
C CYS A 28 -3.66 2.54 -16.06
N THR A 29 -4.23 3.64 -15.53
CA THR A 29 -5.01 4.60 -16.32
C THR A 29 -4.55 6.03 -16.04
N TYR A 30 -4.28 6.75 -17.14
CA TYR A 30 -3.74 8.12 -17.10
C TYR A 30 -4.62 9.13 -17.85
N SER A 31 -5.82 8.73 -18.25
CA SER A 31 -6.76 9.59 -18.97
C SER A 31 -7.23 10.80 -18.16
N CYS A 32 -7.18 10.73 -16.82
CA CYS A 32 -7.65 11.79 -15.94
C CYS A 32 -6.98 11.76 -14.56
N ASP A 33 -6.02 12.68 -14.32
CA ASP A 33 -5.37 12.82 -13.01
C ASP A 33 -6.37 13.19 -11.90
N SER A 34 -7.42 13.97 -12.22
CA SER A 34 -8.42 14.34 -11.21
C SER A 34 -9.25 13.16 -10.72
N GLU A 35 -9.43 12.12 -11.54
CA GLU A 35 -10.09 10.87 -11.12
C GLU A 35 -9.17 10.02 -10.26
N TRP A 36 -7.87 10.00 -10.59
CA TRP A 36 -6.85 9.38 -9.75
C TRP A 36 -6.76 10.04 -8.36
N ASP A 37 -6.73 11.37 -8.30
CA ASP A 37 -6.71 12.11 -7.02
C ASP A 37 -7.95 11.80 -6.18
N LYS A 38 -9.14 11.74 -6.81
CA LYS A 38 -10.38 11.35 -6.14
C LYS A 38 -10.32 9.92 -5.63
N TYR A 39 -9.80 8.98 -6.42
CA TYR A 39 -9.62 7.60 -5.99
C TYR A 39 -8.71 7.51 -4.75
N MET A 40 -7.56 8.17 -4.78
CA MET A 40 -6.63 8.19 -3.65
C MET A 40 -7.24 8.85 -2.41
N ALA A 41 -8.01 9.93 -2.58
CA ALA A 41 -8.73 10.56 -1.48
C ALA A 41 -9.77 9.62 -0.84
N VAL A 42 -10.55 8.91 -1.67
CA VAL A 42 -11.56 7.94 -1.21
C VAL A 42 -10.90 6.75 -0.51
N LEU A 43 -9.82 6.20 -1.07
CA LEU A 43 -9.06 5.11 -0.47
C LEU A 43 -8.56 5.49 0.93
N ASN A 44 -7.90 6.64 1.05
CA ASN A 44 -7.38 7.12 2.33
C ASN A 44 -8.50 7.37 3.35
N ALA A 45 -9.59 8.01 2.95
CA ALA A 45 -10.74 8.24 3.83
C ALA A 45 -11.37 6.92 4.31
N HIS A 46 -11.49 5.94 3.41
CA HIS A 46 -12.03 4.64 3.74
C HIS A 46 -11.14 3.89 4.73
N VAL A 47 -9.82 3.83 4.48
CA VAL A 47 -8.87 3.18 5.37
C VAL A 47 -8.86 3.85 6.75
N ARG A 48 -8.88 5.18 6.82
CA ARG A 48 -8.97 5.90 8.10
C ARG A 48 -10.24 5.51 8.88
N ALA A 49 -11.39 5.47 8.21
CA ALA A 49 -12.66 5.09 8.82
C ALA A 49 -12.69 3.62 9.29
N GLN A 50 -11.92 2.73 8.67
CA GLN A 50 -11.79 1.33 9.11
C GLN A 50 -10.81 1.16 10.28
N LEU A 51 -9.78 2.01 10.39
CA LEU A 51 -8.80 1.94 11.48
C LEU A 51 -9.31 2.57 12.78
N GLU A 52 -10.21 3.55 12.71
CA GLU A 52 -10.71 4.27 13.88
C GLU A 52 -11.43 3.36 14.91
N PRO A 53 -12.36 2.47 14.52
CA PRO A 53 -13.02 1.55 15.47
C PRO A 53 -12.09 0.51 16.10
N GLU A 54 -10.97 0.21 15.44
CA GLU A 54 -9.94 -0.74 15.91
C GLU A 54 -8.89 -0.05 16.81
N GLU A 55 -9.10 1.24 17.13
CA GLU A 55 -8.16 2.10 17.83
C GLU A 55 -6.80 2.25 17.12
N LEU A 56 -6.68 1.89 15.84
CA LEU A 56 -5.44 1.87 15.05
C LEU A 56 -5.19 3.19 14.27
N SER A 57 -5.75 4.30 14.72
CA SER A 57 -5.62 5.59 14.02
C SER A 57 -4.18 6.10 13.96
N ASP A 58 -3.36 5.76 14.95
CA ASP A 58 -1.91 6.02 14.99
C ASP A 58 -1.15 5.31 13.86
N CYS A 59 -1.65 4.16 13.41
CA CYS A 59 -1.03 3.41 12.32
C CYS A 59 -1.25 4.10 10.97
N PHE A 60 -2.29 4.93 10.83
CA PHE A 60 -2.60 5.62 9.57
C PHE A 60 -1.45 6.51 9.09
N ASP A 61 -0.76 7.18 10.02
CA ASP A 61 0.34 8.11 9.70
C ASP A 61 1.58 7.40 9.12
N ARG A 62 1.63 6.07 9.19
CA ARG A 62 2.72 5.23 8.66
C ARG A 62 2.32 4.47 7.38
N ILE A 63 1.20 4.83 6.76
CA ILE A 63 0.80 4.25 5.48
C ILE A 63 1.68 4.77 4.33
N ASN A 64 2.15 3.85 3.50
CA ASN A 64 2.80 4.12 2.22
C ASN A 64 2.18 3.22 1.13
N TRP A 65 1.39 3.80 0.22
CA TRP A 65 0.72 3.07 -0.87
C TRP A 65 1.64 2.65 -2.03
N ASN A 66 2.96 2.85 -1.89
CA ASN A 66 4.01 2.51 -2.86
C ASN A 66 3.50 2.44 -4.31
N VAL A 67 3.06 3.60 -4.81
CA VAL A 67 2.36 3.68 -6.09
C VAL A 67 3.36 3.46 -7.22
N GLN A 68 3.12 2.43 -8.02
CA GLN A 68 3.84 2.14 -9.25
C GLN A 68 3.13 2.86 -10.40
N GLU A 69 3.74 3.93 -10.89
CA GLU A 69 3.20 4.74 -11.99
C GLU A 69 4.25 5.07 -13.05
N GLY A 70 3.77 5.41 -14.24
CA GLY A 70 4.56 5.73 -15.41
C GLY A 70 4.00 5.14 -16.71
N PRO A 71 4.46 5.61 -17.88
CA PRO A 71 3.89 5.24 -19.18
C PRO A 71 3.89 3.73 -19.47
N LYS A 72 4.81 2.97 -18.87
CA LYS A 72 4.89 1.51 -19.05
C LYS A 72 3.68 0.76 -18.48
N TYR A 73 2.93 1.37 -17.54
CA TYR A 73 1.78 0.74 -16.90
C TYR A 73 0.45 1.10 -17.56
N ASP A 74 0.42 2.08 -18.47
CA ASP A 74 -0.81 2.55 -19.10
C ASP A 74 -1.47 1.44 -19.94
N GLY A 75 -2.74 1.16 -19.64
CA GLY A 75 -3.52 0.13 -20.31
C GLY A 75 -3.20 -1.31 -19.91
N MET A 76 -2.32 -1.54 -18.91
CA MET A 76 -2.04 -2.90 -18.44
C MET A 76 -3.29 -3.58 -17.88
N ASP A 77 -3.47 -4.85 -18.24
CA ASP A 77 -4.50 -5.70 -17.65
C ASP A 77 -4.05 -6.35 -16.33
N ASP A 78 -4.94 -7.12 -15.71
CA ASP A 78 -4.67 -7.76 -14.43
C ASP A 78 -3.59 -8.86 -14.51
N HIS A 79 -3.40 -9.49 -15.67
CA HIS A 79 -2.35 -10.48 -15.89
C HIS A 79 -0.98 -9.81 -15.98
N GLU A 80 -0.88 -8.72 -16.73
CA GLU A 80 0.35 -7.93 -16.88
C GLU A 80 0.79 -7.31 -15.55
N VAL A 81 -0.16 -6.76 -14.78
CA VAL A 81 0.11 -6.23 -13.44
C VAL A 81 0.65 -7.33 -12.51
N ARG A 82 0.12 -8.56 -12.57
CA ARG A 82 0.64 -9.68 -11.77
C ARG A 82 2.07 -10.03 -12.15
N VAL A 83 2.40 -10.00 -13.44
CA VAL A 83 3.77 -10.24 -13.90
C VAL A 83 4.72 -9.16 -13.39
N GLU A 84 4.34 -7.88 -13.48
CA GLU A 84 5.14 -6.77 -12.94
C GLU A 84 5.31 -6.88 -11.41
N PHE A 85 4.25 -7.26 -10.70
CA PHE A 85 4.33 -7.52 -9.26
C PHE A 85 5.33 -8.62 -8.92
N GLN A 86 5.34 -9.75 -9.64
CA GLN A 86 6.33 -10.81 -9.41
C GLN A 86 7.76 -10.35 -9.70
N LYS A 87 7.96 -9.50 -10.73
CA LYS A 87 9.28 -8.91 -11.02
C LYS A 87 9.73 -7.97 -9.90
N TRP A 88 8.83 -7.16 -9.36
CA TRP A 88 9.10 -6.25 -8.24
C TRP A 88 9.48 -7.02 -6.96
N ILE A 89 8.79 -8.12 -6.66
CA ILE A 89 9.19 -9.01 -5.56
C ILE A 89 10.59 -9.60 -5.81
N ALA A 90 10.87 -10.04 -7.04
CA ALA A 90 12.16 -10.62 -7.40
C ALA A 90 13.31 -9.59 -7.42
N SER A 91 13.04 -8.30 -7.66
CA SER A 91 14.05 -7.24 -7.66
C SER A 91 14.51 -6.86 -6.26
N GLY A 92 13.69 -7.13 -5.24
CA GLY A 92 13.96 -6.70 -3.86
C GLY A 92 13.79 -5.19 -3.66
N GLU A 93 13.13 -4.51 -4.59
CA GLU A 93 12.74 -3.09 -4.49
C GLU A 93 11.49 -2.90 -3.59
N GLU A 94 11.14 -3.93 -2.82
CA GLU A 94 10.11 -3.87 -1.80
C GLU A 94 10.53 -2.87 -0.73
N VAL A 95 9.68 -1.86 -0.50
CA VAL A 95 9.86 -0.94 0.61
C VAL A 95 9.72 -1.78 1.88
N ASN A 96 10.71 -1.68 2.79
CA ASN A 96 10.71 -2.46 4.02
C ASN A 96 9.45 -2.15 4.85
N ASP A 97 8.47 -3.03 4.78
CA ASP A 97 7.24 -2.98 5.58
C ASP A 97 7.38 -3.74 6.92
N GLY A 98 8.63 -3.98 7.34
CA GLY A 98 9.04 -4.59 8.62
C GLY A 98 9.02 -6.11 8.65
#